data_AF-A0A3A9SSM5-F1
#
_entry.id   AF-A0A3A9SSM5-F1
#
_cell.length_a   1.000
_cell.length_b   1.000
_cell.length_c   1.000
_cell.angle_alpha   90.00
_cell.angle_beta   90.00
_cell.angle_gamma   90.00
#
_symmetry.space_group_name_H-M   'P 1'
#
loop_
_entity.id
_entity.type
_entity.pdbx_description
1 polymer ?
#
loop_
_entity_poly.entity_id
_entity_poly.type
_entity_poly.pdbx_seq_one_letter_code
_entity_poly.pdbx_strand_id
1 'polypeptide(L)'
;MERDFFVLSDFIKSSKSTQVALNAIRFGEAGLNAHRQNLLSRAPVTGSFASFPKNSIEVEDLAYLSAHEDHEFALLRGKNNDILIHGEHSKVNFDEDLEALLLQGKYELVAHSHPDIEITASREDREFIKKIGQKSSMIISWYTGNITKFYADPFEDFFN
;
A
#
# COMPACT_ATOMS: atom_id res chain seq x y z
N MET A 1 -11.94 -5.70 -30.87
CA MET A 1 -11.66 -7.07 -30.39
C MET A 1 -10.16 -7.39 -30.32
N GLU A 2 -9.25 -6.60 -30.92
CA GLU A 2 -7.79 -6.82 -30.77
C GLU A 2 -7.11 -5.93 -29.70
N ARG A 3 -7.69 -4.77 -29.36
CA ARG A 3 -7.11 -3.86 -28.35
C ARG A 3 -7.16 -4.44 -26.93
N ASP A 4 -8.22 -5.18 -26.60
CA ASP A 4 -8.42 -5.73 -25.25
C ASP A 4 -7.46 -6.89 -24.95
N PHE A 5 -7.11 -7.68 -25.98
CA PHE A 5 -6.19 -8.82 -25.83
C PHE A 5 -4.74 -8.38 -25.59
N PHE A 6 -4.31 -7.27 -26.21
CA PHE A 6 -2.96 -6.73 -26.04
C PHE A 6 -2.77 -6.16 -24.63
N VAL A 7 -3.75 -5.38 -24.14
CA VAL A 7 -3.75 -4.80 -22.78
C VAL A 7 -3.75 -5.89 -21.70
N LEU A 8 -4.56 -6.94 -21.86
CA LEU A 8 -4.57 -8.08 -20.95
C LEU A 8 -3.22 -8.81 -20.92
N SER A 9 -2.57 -8.96 -22.07
CA SER A 9 -1.29 -9.68 -22.16
C SER A 9 -0.12 -8.94 -21.48
N ASP A 10 -0.10 -7.61 -21.55
CA ASP A 10 0.91 -6.79 -20.88
C ASP A 10 0.66 -6.71 -19.36
N PHE A 11 -0.61 -6.67 -18.94
CA PHE A 11 -1.01 -6.72 -17.53
C PHE A 11 -0.67 -8.06 -16.87
N ILE A 12 -0.87 -9.18 -17.58
CA ILE A 12 -0.51 -10.53 -17.09
C ILE A 12 1.01 -10.72 -17.02
N LYS A 13 1.76 -10.12 -17.96
CA LYS A 13 3.23 -10.11 -17.90
C LYS A 13 3.74 -9.26 -16.73
N SER A 14 3.14 -8.09 -16.50
CA SER A 14 3.57 -7.16 -15.44
C SER A 14 3.32 -7.70 -14.03
N SER A 15 2.19 -8.38 -13.80
CA SER A 15 1.87 -8.99 -12.49
C SER A 15 2.80 -10.15 -12.18
N LYS A 16 3.06 -11.04 -13.14
CA LYS A 16 4.01 -12.16 -12.95
C LYS A 16 5.44 -11.66 -12.74
N SER A 17 5.87 -10.63 -13.48
CA SER A 17 7.20 -10.04 -13.27
C SER A 17 7.32 -9.36 -11.91
N THR A 18 6.27 -8.69 -11.44
CA THR A 18 6.23 -8.06 -10.11
C THR A 18 6.32 -9.11 -9.01
N GLN A 19 5.52 -10.18 -9.10
CA GLN A 19 5.57 -11.28 -8.16
C GLN A 19 6.97 -11.93 -8.08
N VAL A 20 7.64 -12.13 -9.22
CA VAL A 20 9.02 -12.64 -9.25
C VAL A 20 9.98 -11.69 -8.55
N ALA A 21 9.87 -10.37 -8.78
CA ALA A 21 10.73 -9.38 -8.15
C ALA A 21 10.51 -9.31 -6.63
N LEU A 22 9.26 -9.36 -6.16
CA LEU A 22 8.92 -9.38 -4.74
C LEU A 22 9.44 -10.65 -4.05
N ASN A 23 9.33 -11.81 -4.69
CA ASN A 23 9.93 -13.06 -4.21
C ASN A 23 11.46 -12.96 -4.10
N ALA A 24 12.13 -12.45 -5.14
CA ALA A 24 13.58 -12.31 -5.13
C ALA A 24 14.07 -11.43 -3.98
N ILE A 25 13.33 -10.35 -3.65
CA ILE A 25 13.66 -9.48 -2.52
C ILE A 25 13.49 -10.22 -1.19
N ARG A 26 12.35 -10.90 -0.98
CA ARG A 26 12.11 -11.66 0.26
C ARG A 26 13.12 -12.76 0.53
N PHE A 27 13.55 -13.46 -0.52
CA PHE A 27 14.54 -14.51 -0.39
C PHE A 27 15.98 -13.99 -0.35
N GLY A 28 16.18 -12.66 -0.38
CA GLY A 28 17.51 -12.03 -0.33
C GLY A 28 18.32 -12.18 -1.62
N GLU A 29 17.69 -12.56 -2.73
CA GLU A 29 18.31 -12.71 -4.06
C GLU A 29 18.42 -11.38 -4.80
N ALA A 30 17.61 -10.39 -4.39
CA ALA A 30 17.62 -9.03 -4.90
C ALA A 30 17.44 -8.02 -3.76
N GLY A 31 17.75 -6.75 -4.02
CA GLY A 31 17.53 -5.64 -3.09
C GLY A 31 16.58 -4.59 -3.62
N LEU A 32 16.24 -3.62 -2.77
CA LEU A 32 15.49 -2.43 -3.18
C LEU A 32 16.28 -1.59 -4.19
N ASN A 33 15.59 -0.92 -5.11
CA ASN A 33 16.22 0.07 -5.98
C ASN A 33 16.51 1.37 -5.20
N ALA A 34 17.26 2.30 -5.81
CA ALA A 34 17.68 3.54 -5.14
C ALA A 34 16.50 4.39 -4.62
N HIS A 35 15.39 4.42 -5.35
CA HIS A 35 14.16 5.11 -4.93
C HIS A 35 13.61 4.52 -3.63
N ARG A 36 13.39 3.20 -3.59
CA ARG A 36 12.83 2.50 -2.43
C ARG A 36 13.78 2.46 -1.25
N GLN A 37 15.08 2.38 -1.49
CA GLN A 37 16.09 2.58 -0.45
C GLN A 37 15.97 3.98 0.17
N ASN A 38 15.76 5.03 -0.64
CA ASN A 38 15.55 6.38 -0.12
C ASN A 38 14.27 6.47 0.71
N LEU A 39 13.17 5.88 0.25
CA LEU A 39 11.91 5.82 1.01
C LEU A 39 12.13 5.18 2.39
N LEU A 40 12.71 3.97 2.40
CA LEU A 40 12.95 3.21 3.63
C LEU A 40 13.91 3.95 4.58
N SER A 41 14.98 4.56 4.06
CA SER A 41 15.96 5.27 4.88
C SER A 41 15.37 6.43 5.71
N ARG A 42 14.22 6.97 5.29
CA ARG A 42 13.54 8.08 5.96
C ARG A 42 12.44 7.61 6.92
N ALA A 43 11.93 6.40 6.75
CA ALA A 43 11.05 5.72 7.71
C ALA A 43 11.67 4.35 8.08
N PRO A 44 12.83 4.32 8.76
CA PRO A 44 13.68 3.13 8.83
C PRO A 44 13.25 2.11 9.88
N VAL A 45 12.34 2.47 10.79
CA VAL A 45 11.92 1.63 11.91
C VAL A 45 10.40 1.59 12.04
N THR A 46 9.88 0.52 12.61
CA THR A 46 8.45 0.39 12.87
C THR A 46 7.91 1.57 13.70
N GLY A 47 6.71 2.04 13.37
CA GLY A 47 6.09 3.23 13.95
C GLY A 47 6.66 4.57 13.46
N SER A 48 7.74 4.57 12.68
CA SER A 48 8.24 5.81 12.06
C SER A 48 7.46 6.16 10.80
N PHE A 49 7.44 7.45 10.47
CA PHE A 49 6.86 7.95 9.23
C PHE A 49 7.72 9.08 8.67
N ALA A 50 7.61 9.31 7.37
CA ALA A 50 8.27 10.41 6.70
C ALA A 50 7.39 11.04 5.63
N SER A 51 7.53 12.35 5.46
CA SER A 51 6.84 13.07 4.40
C SER A 51 7.67 13.21 3.14
N PHE A 52 7.04 13.03 1.99
CA PHE A 52 7.64 13.09 0.67
C PHE A 52 6.84 14.04 -0.24
N PRO A 53 7.44 14.53 -1.34
CA PRO A 53 6.69 15.25 -2.36
C PRO A 53 5.45 14.45 -2.80
N LYS A 54 4.36 15.14 -3.06
CA LYS A 54 3.13 14.49 -3.52
C LYS A 54 3.37 13.65 -4.77
N ASN A 55 2.75 12.48 -4.82
CA ASN A 55 2.85 11.51 -5.92
C ASN A 55 4.28 10.96 -6.14
N SER A 56 5.16 11.07 -5.15
CA SER A 56 6.49 10.43 -5.23
C SER A 56 6.48 9.00 -4.73
N ILE A 57 5.42 8.57 -4.04
CA ILE A 57 5.25 7.19 -3.60
C ILE A 57 4.15 6.56 -4.45
N GLU A 58 4.49 5.46 -5.11
CA GLU A 58 3.54 4.60 -5.83
C GLU A 58 3.01 3.52 -4.88
N VAL A 59 1.82 2.97 -5.16
CA VAL A 59 1.24 1.93 -4.28
C VAL A 59 2.11 0.67 -4.29
N GLU A 60 2.70 0.37 -5.44
CA GLU A 60 3.64 -0.71 -5.67
C GLU A 60 4.86 -0.61 -4.76
N ASP A 61 5.34 0.59 -4.46
CA ASP A 61 6.48 0.78 -3.55
C ASP A 61 6.21 0.15 -2.18
N LEU A 62 4.96 0.19 -1.69
CA LEU A 62 4.59 -0.43 -0.42
C LEU A 62 4.85 -1.94 -0.42
N ALA A 63 4.52 -2.63 -1.51
CA ALA A 63 4.76 -4.07 -1.65
C ALA A 63 6.26 -4.40 -1.69
N TYR A 64 7.07 -3.57 -2.35
CA TYR A 64 8.52 -3.78 -2.39
C TYR A 64 9.18 -3.53 -1.03
N LEU A 65 8.79 -2.46 -0.33
CA LEU A 65 9.28 -2.15 1.01
C LEU A 65 8.92 -3.27 2.00
N SER A 66 7.68 -3.71 1.91
CA SER A 66 7.15 -4.84 2.67
C SER A 66 7.88 -6.15 2.43
N ALA A 67 8.11 -6.49 1.16
CA ALA A 67 8.88 -7.68 0.78
C ALA A 67 10.31 -7.65 1.34
N HIS A 68 10.86 -6.45 1.63
CA HIS A 68 12.19 -6.30 2.20
C HIS A 68 12.20 -6.36 3.73
N GLU A 69 11.25 -5.71 4.39
CA GLU A 69 11.24 -5.56 5.86
C GLU A 69 10.38 -6.59 6.61
N ASP A 70 9.53 -7.35 5.90
CA ASP A 70 8.52 -8.22 6.52
C ASP A 70 7.54 -7.45 7.43
N HIS A 71 7.28 -6.17 7.08
CA HIS A 71 6.39 -5.25 7.78
C HIS A 71 5.43 -4.55 6.82
N GLU A 72 4.25 -4.17 7.30
CA GLU A 72 3.30 -3.41 6.50
C GLU A 72 3.72 -1.95 6.37
N PHE A 73 3.40 -1.34 5.23
CA PHE A 73 3.56 0.08 4.99
C PHE A 73 2.23 0.68 4.55
N ALA A 74 1.97 1.94 4.93
CA ALA A 74 0.84 2.71 4.43
C ALA A 74 1.28 3.98 3.74
N LEU A 75 0.46 4.39 2.77
CA LEU A 75 0.57 5.65 2.07
C LEU A 75 -0.61 6.56 2.44
N LEU A 76 -0.30 7.69 3.07
CA LEU A 76 -1.24 8.79 3.20
C LEU A 76 -0.95 9.85 2.14
N ARG A 77 -2.00 10.42 1.54
CA ARG A 77 -1.85 11.49 0.54
C ARG A 77 -2.62 12.72 0.97
N GLY A 78 -1.88 13.82 1.09
CA GLY A 78 -2.42 15.13 1.39
C GLY A 78 -2.49 16.02 0.16
N LYS A 79 -2.82 17.29 0.39
CA LYS A 79 -2.92 18.28 -0.68
C LYS A 79 -1.58 18.49 -1.41
N ASN A 80 -0.48 18.54 -0.67
CA ASN A 80 0.84 18.97 -1.17
C ASN A 80 1.96 17.92 -1.01
N ASN A 81 1.71 16.86 -0.26
CA ASN A 81 2.72 15.89 0.14
C ASN A 81 2.09 14.51 0.38
N ASP A 82 2.93 13.49 0.29
CA ASP A 82 2.64 12.13 0.70
C ASP A 82 3.31 11.85 2.06
N ILE A 83 2.79 10.89 2.80
CA ILE A 83 3.41 10.34 4.01
C ILE A 83 3.50 8.83 3.84
N LEU A 84 4.72 8.29 3.99
CA LEU A 84 4.97 6.87 4.15
C LEU A 84 4.99 6.55 5.64
N ILE A 85 4.26 5.52 6.04
CA ILE A 85 4.25 5.00 7.42
C ILE A 85 4.83 3.59 7.39
N HIS A 86 5.79 3.34 8.28
CA HIS A 86 6.35 2.02 8.52
C HIS A 86 5.56 1.37 9.68
N GLY A 87 4.74 0.38 9.35
CA GLY A 87 3.94 -0.39 10.29
C GLY A 87 4.72 -1.51 10.98
N GLU A 88 3.98 -2.52 11.42
CA GLU A 88 4.47 -3.80 11.93
C GLU A 88 4.06 -4.91 10.94
N HIS A 89 4.40 -6.17 11.24
CA HIS A 89 4.12 -7.31 10.37
C HIS A 89 2.66 -7.46 9.89
N SER A 90 1.69 -7.07 10.73
CA SER A 90 0.26 -7.33 10.45
C SER A 90 -0.65 -6.13 10.77
N LYS A 91 -0.08 -4.93 10.90
CA LYS A 91 -0.84 -3.71 11.12
C LYS A 91 -0.01 -2.47 10.86
N VAL A 92 -0.68 -1.40 10.45
CA VAL A 92 -0.12 -0.04 10.47
C VAL A 92 -0.69 0.72 11.66
N ASN A 93 0.18 1.16 12.57
CA ASN A 93 -0.23 2.01 13.68
C ASN A 93 -0.19 3.48 13.24
N PHE A 94 -1.27 4.20 13.49
CA PHE A 94 -1.32 5.66 13.37
C PHE A 94 -1.10 6.25 14.76
N ASP A 95 -0.18 7.22 14.88
CA ASP A 95 -0.11 8.02 16.10
C ASP A 95 -1.28 9.02 16.17
N GLU A 96 -1.45 9.65 17.34
CA GLU A 96 -2.57 10.57 17.59
C GLU A 96 -2.57 11.76 16.63
N ASP A 97 -1.39 12.24 16.22
CA ASP A 97 -1.24 13.38 15.31
C ASP A 97 -1.66 13.02 13.87
N LEU A 98 -1.20 11.87 13.35
CA LEU A 98 -1.59 11.36 12.04
C LEU A 98 -3.07 11.03 12.00
N GLU A 99 -3.61 10.42 13.05
CA GLU A 99 -5.03 10.14 13.15
C GLU A 99 -5.87 11.42 13.15
N ALA A 100 -5.45 12.45 13.89
CA ALA A 100 -6.12 13.74 13.88
C ALA A 100 -6.10 14.40 12.48
N LEU A 101 -5.01 14.26 11.73
CA LEU A 101 -4.89 14.76 10.36
C LEU A 101 -5.85 14.03 9.40
N LEU A 102 -6.02 12.71 9.56
CA LEU A 102 -6.97 11.90 8.79
C LEU A 102 -8.42 12.28 9.12
N LEU A 103 -8.76 12.39 10.42
CA LEU A 103 -10.09 12.79 10.89
C LEU A 103 -10.48 14.20 10.43
N GLN A 104 -9.52 15.10 10.27
CA GLN A 104 -9.72 16.44 9.72
C GLN A 104 -9.84 16.47 8.19
N GLY A 105 -9.71 15.32 7.51
CA GLY A 105 -9.72 15.23 6.05
C GLY A 105 -8.53 15.94 5.38
N LYS A 106 -7.41 16.11 6.10
CA LYS A 106 -6.18 16.73 5.55
C LYS A 106 -5.38 15.74 4.72
N TYR A 107 -5.54 14.45 5.02
CA TYR A 107 -4.95 13.34 4.29
C TYR A 107 -6.02 12.28 4.02
N GLU A 108 -5.78 11.51 2.96
CA GLU A 108 -6.51 10.30 2.61
C GLU A 108 -5.60 9.09 2.81
N LEU A 109 -6.13 7.97 3.32
CA LEU A 109 -5.42 6.69 3.32
C LEU A 109 -5.53 6.08 1.93
N VAL A 110 -4.48 6.19 1.12
CA VAL A 110 -4.48 5.74 -0.28
C VAL A 110 -4.42 4.22 -0.35
N ALA A 111 -3.44 3.64 0.34
CA ALA A 111 -3.23 2.20 0.38
C ALA A 111 -2.43 1.78 1.60
N HIS A 112 -2.53 0.50 1.93
CA HIS A 112 -1.56 -0.20 2.78
C HIS A 112 -1.23 -1.58 2.19
N SER A 113 -0.10 -2.15 2.59
CA SER A 113 0.33 -3.47 2.13
C SER A 113 -0.10 -4.57 3.11
N HIS A 114 -0.42 -5.76 2.61
CA HIS A 114 -0.72 -6.94 3.43
C HIS A 114 0.32 -8.06 3.25
N PRO A 115 0.51 -8.90 4.28
CA PRO A 115 1.30 -10.11 4.22
C PRO A 115 0.64 -11.28 3.50
N ASP A 116 -0.49 -11.09 2.83
CA ASP A 116 -1.29 -12.19 2.28
C ASP A 116 -1.19 -12.30 0.75
N ILE A 117 -1.34 -13.53 0.25
CA ILE A 117 -1.49 -13.82 -1.18
C ILE A 117 -2.87 -13.38 -1.66
N GLU A 118 -3.90 -13.72 -0.90
CA GLU A 118 -5.28 -13.28 -1.13
C GLU A 118 -5.57 -12.09 -0.24
N ILE A 119 -5.77 -10.92 -0.85
CA ILE A 119 -5.98 -9.68 -0.13
C ILE A 119 -7.47 -9.40 0.02
N THR A 120 -7.92 -9.43 1.27
CA THR A 120 -9.26 -8.98 1.66
C THR A 120 -9.09 -8.02 2.83
N ALA A 121 -9.79 -6.90 2.79
CA ALA A 121 -9.78 -5.95 3.89
C ALA A 121 -10.37 -6.58 5.15
N SER A 122 -9.67 -6.42 6.27
CA SER A 122 -10.14 -6.83 7.57
C SER A 122 -11.35 -5.99 8.00
N ARG A 123 -12.03 -6.44 9.07
CA ARG A 123 -13.12 -5.63 9.65
C ARG A 123 -12.55 -4.32 10.20
N GLU A 124 -11.37 -4.39 10.80
CA GLU A 124 -10.65 -3.28 11.41
C GLU A 124 -10.30 -2.22 10.35
N ASP A 125 -9.88 -2.61 9.14
CA ASP A 125 -9.61 -1.68 8.03
C ASP A 125 -10.86 -0.90 7.64
N ARG A 126 -12.00 -1.60 7.52
CA ARG A 126 -13.29 -1.01 7.14
C ARG A 126 -13.80 -0.06 8.21
N GLU A 127 -13.71 -0.47 9.47
CA GLU A 127 -14.04 0.39 10.61
C GLU A 127 -13.17 1.65 10.63
N PHE A 128 -11.88 1.52 10.32
CA PHE A 128 -10.96 2.64 10.27
C PHE A 128 -11.30 3.63 9.14
N ILE A 129 -11.45 3.16 7.89
CA ILE A 129 -11.79 4.06 6.78
C ILE A 129 -13.16 4.74 6.99
N LYS A 130 -14.11 4.03 7.60
CA LYS A 130 -15.41 4.58 8.03
C LYS A 130 -15.24 5.66 9.10
N LYS A 131 -14.38 5.42 10.10
CA LYS A 131 -14.09 6.37 11.18
C LYS A 131 -13.52 7.68 10.65
N ILE A 132 -12.62 7.63 9.67
CA ILE A 132 -12.02 8.82 9.04
C ILE A 132 -12.92 9.44 7.94
N GLY A 133 -14.12 8.90 7.73
CA GLY A 133 -15.09 9.43 6.75
C GLY A 133 -14.71 9.14 5.28
N GLN A 134 -13.77 8.23 5.03
CA GLN A 134 -13.33 7.84 3.71
C GLN A 134 -14.18 6.67 3.17
N LYS A 135 -14.58 6.74 1.90
CA LYS A 135 -15.42 5.70 1.28
C LYS A 135 -14.68 4.40 1.00
N SER A 136 -13.41 4.50 0.62
CA SER A 136 -12.62 3.36 0.14
C SER A 136 -11.14 3.60 0.32
N SER A 137 -10.35 2.53 0.37
CA SER A 137 -8.89 2.56 0.25
C SER A 137 -8.44 1.35 -0.57
N MET A 138 -7.13 1.14 -0.71
CA MET A 138 -6.56 0.01 -1.42
C MET A 138 -5.69 -0.84 -0.51
N ILE A 139 -5.60 -2.12 -0.84
CA ILE A 139 -4.64 -3.07 -0.28
C ILE A 139 -3.75 -3.52 -1.41
N ILE A 140 -2.45 -3.62 -1.16
CA ILE A 140 -1.51 -4.29 -2.06
C ILE A 140 -0.90 -5.51 -1.39
N SER A 141 -0.97 -6.65 -2.06
CA SER A 141 -0.30 -7.86 -1.61
C SER A 141 1.20 -7.70 -1.79
N TRP A 142 1.97 -7.80 -0.71
CA TRP A 142 3.43 -7.88 -0.86
C TRP A 142 3.89 -9.23 -1.45
N TYR A 143 2.96 -10.20 -1.58
CA TYR A 143 3.22 -11.50 -2.19
C TYR A 143 3.12 -11.51 -3.70
N THR A 144 2.11 -10.86 -4.23
CA THR A 144 1.76 -10.93 -5.64
C THR A 144 1.91 -9.59 -6.35
N GLY A 145 1.93 -8.48 -5.60
CA GLY A 145 1.80 -7.13 -6.14
C GLY A 145 0.38 -6.81 -6.60
N ASN A 146 -0.59 -7.70 -6.38
CA ASN A 146 -1.99 -7.45 -6.71
C ASN A 146 -2.52 -6.33 -5.83
N ILE A 147 -3.29 -5.42 -6.44
CA ILE A 147 -3.95 -4.32 -5.76
C ILE A 147 -5.45 -4.57 -5.78
N THR A 148 -6.09 -4.47 -4.61
CA THR A 148 -7.53 -4.58 -4.47
C THR A 148 -8.05 -3.34 -3.75
N LYS A 149 -9.10 -2.74 -4.30
CA LYS A 149 -9.83 -1.66 -3.65
C LYS A 149 -10.86 -2.25 -2.71
N PHE A 150 -11.01 -1.67 -1.53
CA PHE A 150 -12.03 -2.05 -0.56
C PHE A 150 -12.81 -0.83 -0.08
N TYR A 151 -14.06 -1.04 0.31
CA TYR A 151 -14.98 0.00 0.71
C TYR A 151 -15.34 -0.08 2.20
N ALA A 152 -15.69 1.08 2.77
CA ALA A 152 -16.12 1.19 4.16
C ALA A 152 -17.40 0.39 4.41
N ASP A 153 -18.28 0.37 3.41
CA ASP A 153 -19.42 -0.54 3.34
C ASP A 153 -19.03 -1.77 2.50
N PRO A 154 -18.99 -2.99 3.08
CA PRO A 154 -18.66 -4.20 2.34
C PRO A 154 -19.67 -4.55 1.24
N PHE A 155 -20.90 -4.02 1.29
CA PHE A 155 -21.84 -4.21 0.18
C PHE A 155 -21.40 -3.47 -1.09
N GLU A 156 -20.64 -2.36 -0.97
CA GLU A 156 -20.15 -1.60 -2.12
C GLU A 156 -19.05 -2.33 -2.91
N ASP A 157 -18.40 -3.33 -2.30
CA ASP A 157 -17.38 -4.17 -2.96
C ASP A 157 -17.99 -5.02 -4.10
N PHE A 158 -19.29 -5.32 -4.07
CA PHE A 158 -19.94 -6.20 -5.07
C PHE A 158 -20.44 -5.46 -6.32
N PHE A 159 -20.44 -4.13 -6.30
CA PHE A 159 -21.04 -3.31 -7.36
C PHE A 159 -20.03 -2.46 -8.14
N ASN A 160 -18.74 -2.57 -7.83
CA ASN A 160 -17.64 -1.83 -8.46
C ASN A 160 -16.52 -2.76 -8.94
#